data_AF-A0A432ZCU8-F1
#
_entry.id   AF-A0A432ZCU8-F1
#
_cell.length_a   1.000
_cell.length_b   1.000
_cell.length_c   1.000
_cell.angle_alpha   90.00
_cell.angle_beta   90.00
_cell.angle_gamma   90.00
#
_symmetry.space_group_name_H-M   'P 1'
#
loop_
_entity.id
_entity.type
_entity.pdbx_description
1 polymer ?
#
loop_
_entity_poly.entity_id
_entity_poly.type
_entity_poly.pdbx_seq_one_letter_code
_entity_poly.pdbx_strand_id
1 'polypeptide(L)' 'MYICICNAIREADVHAAVANDVRSFKELKSQLGLCSDCGQCSRKAKACFDAAKASQPTYLFKEHLIQLAQA' A
#
# COMPACT_ATOMS: atom_id res chain seq x y z
N MET A 1 12.80 -0.59 4.72
CA MET A 1 13.13 0.07 6.02
C MET A 1 11.95 -0.02 7.00
N TYR A 2 12.13 0.23 8.30
CA TYR A 2 11.00 0.41 9.23
C TYR A 2 10.37 1.81 9.07
N ILE A 3 9.04 1.84 9.00
CA ILE A 3 8.21 3.05 8.95
C ILE A 3 7.62 3.33 10.34
N CYS A 4 7.16 2.30 11.05
CA CYS A 4 6.66 2.40 12.43
C CYS A 4 7.44 1.45 13.33
N ILE A 5 8.04 2.00 14.40
CA ILE A 5 8.78 1.20 15.38
C ILE A 5 7.83 0.55 16.38
N CYS A 6 6.81 1.28 16.85
CA CYS A 6 5.83 0.77 17.82
C CYS A 6 5.21 -0.56 17.38
N ASN A 7 4.79 -0.63 16.11
CA ASN A 7 4.10 -1.80 15.56
C ASN A 7 4.94 -2.60 14.56
N ALA A 8 6.26 -2.36 14.54
CA ALA A 8 7.22 -3.06 13.69
C ALA A 8 6.81 -3.11 12.19
N ILE A 9 6.25 -2.02 11.66
CA ILE A 9 5.78 -1.95 10.28
C ILE A 9 6.91 -1.47 9.37
N ARG A 10 7.16 -2.23 8.31
CA ARG A 10 8.16 -1.96 7.27
C ARG A 10 7.52 -1.27 6.08
N GLU A 11 8.36 -0.60 5.30
CA GLU A 11 7.99 -0.04 4.00
C GLU A 11 7.39 -1.10 3.07
N ALA A 12 7.96 -2.32 3.08
CA ALA A 12 7.44 -3.44 2.30
C ALA A 12 5.98 -3.79 2.65
N ASP A 13 5.58 -3.65 3.92
CA ASP A 13 4.20 -3.91 4.35
C ASP A 13 3.24 -2.86 3.78
N VAL A 14 3.67 -1.60 3.68
CA VAL A 14 2.91 -0.53 3.03
C VAL A 14 2.74 -0.80 1.54
N HIS A 15 3.83 -1.19 0.85
CA HIS A 15 3.75 -1.56 -0.56
C HIS A 15 2.85 -2.78 -0.79
N ALA A 16 2.94 -3.80 0.07
CA ALA A 16 2.09 -4.99 -0.02
C ALA A 16 0.61 -4.62 0.21
N ALA A 17 0.30 -3.76 1.18
CA ALA A 17 -1.07 -3.29 1.40
C ALA A 17 -1.62 -2.53 0.18
N VAL A 18 -0.82 -1.63 -0.39
CA VAL A 18 -1.18 -0.91 -1.62
C VAL A 18 -1.39 -1.87 -2.80
N ALA A 19 -0.52 -2.86 -2.99
CA ALA A 19 -0.68 -3.89 -4.02
C ALA A 19 -1.95 -4.75 -3.83
N ASN A 20 -2.39 -4.91 -2.57
CA ASN A 20 -3.65 -5.57 -2.21
C ASN A 20 -4.86 -4.61 -2.21
N ASP A 21 -4.83 -3.59 -3.07
CA ASP A 21 -5.91 -2.65 -3.34
C ASP A 21 -6.31 -1.71 -2.18
N VAL A 22 -5.45 -1.49 -1.18
CA VAL A 22 -5.68 -0.43 -0.19
C VAL A 22 -5.60 0.94 -0.87
N ARG A 23 -6.72 1.67 -0.90
CA ARG A 23 -6.82 2.93 -1.67
C ARG A 23 -6.73 4.19 -0.84
N SER A 24 -6.92 4.08 0.47
CA SER A 24 -6.92 5.23 1.40
C SER A 24 -5.93 5.07 2.55
N PHE A 25 -5.40 6.20 3.03
CA PHE A 25 -4.51 6.19 4.20
C PHE A 25 -5.24 5.76 5.48
N LYS A 26 -6.56 6.00 5.58
CA LYS A 26 -7.37 5.56 6.72
C LYS A 26 -7.43 4.03 6.79
N GLU A 27 -7.68 3.39 5.65
CA GLU A 27 -7.69 1.93 5.51
C GLU A 27 -6.31 1.35 5.81
N LEU A 28 -5.24 1.93 5.27
CA LEU A 28 -3.86 1.52 5.55
C LEU A 28 -3.56 1.52 7.07
N LYS A 29 -3.94 2.59 7.78
CA LYS A 29 -3.78 2.66 9.25
C LYS A 29 -4.56 1.56 9.96
N SER A 30 -5.80 1.32 9.54
CA SER A 30 -6.64 0.29 10.14
C SER A 30 -6.07 -1.11 9.95
N GLN A 31 -5.50 -1.38 8.77
CA GLN A 31 -4.98 -2.70 8.43
C GLN A 31 -3.60 -2.97 9.04
N LEU A 32 -2.71 -1.96 9.05
CA LEU A 32 -1.32 -2.13 9.50
C LEU A 32 -1.07 -1.64 10.93
N GLY A 33 -2.07 -1.06 11.61
CA GLY A 33 -1.87 -0.45 12.93
C GLY A 33 -0.93 0.77 12.89
N LEU A 34 -0.81 1.45 11.76
CA LEU A 34 0.03 2.64 11.67
C LEU A 34 -0.58 3.81 12.47
N CYS A 35 0.26 4.54 13.17
CA CYS A 35 -0.12 5.74 13.93
C CYS A 35 -1.10 5.52 15.08
N SER A 36 -1.25 4.28 15.59
CA SER A 36 -2.13 3.98 16.73
C SER A 36 -1.54 4.36 18.08
N ASP A 37 -0.22 4.31 18.24
CA ASP A 37 0.45 4.55 19.53
C ASP A 37 1.04 5.96 19.64
N CYS A 38 2.29 6.16 19.20
CA CYS A 38 2.98 7.45 19.36
C CYS A 38 2.73 8.44 18.21
N GLY A 39 2.21 7.97 17.07
CA GLY A 39 1.90 8.78 15.89
C GLY A 39 3.10 9.37 15.11
N GLN A 40 4.34 9.17 15.58
CA GLN A 40 5.55 9.78 14.97
C GLN A 40 5.80 9.33 13.53
N CYS A 41 5.36 8.12 13.16
CA CYS A 41 5.49 7.61 11.80
C CYS A 41 4.56 8.29 10.79
N SER A 42 3.57 9.09 11.22
CA SER A 42 2.47 9.59 10.37
C SER A 42 2.93 10.23 9.06
N ARG A 43 3.86 11.19 9.11
CA ARG A 43 4.37 11.88 7.91
C ARG A 43 5.11 10.91 6.99
N LYS A 44 5.99 10.08 7.54
CA LYS A 44 6.79 9.10 6.79
C LYS A 44 5.91 8.02 6.15
N ALA A 45 4.94 7.51 6.90
CA ALA A 45 3.96 6.54 6.43
C ALA A 45 3.10 7.10 5.31
N LYS A 46 2.65 8.36 5.42
CA LYS A 46 1.86 9.01 4.36
C LYS A 46 2.66 9.19 3.07
N ALA A 47 3.91 9.66 3.18
CA ALA A 47 4.80 9.80 2.03
C ALA A 47 5.07 8.46 1.33
N CYS A 48 5.36 7.41 2.12
CA CYS A 48 5.55 6.04 1.60
C CYS A 48 4.29 5.53 0.89
N PHE A 49 3.11 5.70 1.50
CA PHE A 49 1.83 5.32 0.89
C PHE A 49 1.57 6.04 -0.44
N ASP A 50 1.81 7.36 -0.48
CA ASP A 50 1.60 8.16 -1.70
C ASP A 50 2.57 7.77 -2.82
N ALA A 51 3.84 7.53 -2.48
CA ALA A 51 4.83 7.02 -3.42
C ALA A 51 4.46 5.63 -3.95
N ALA A 52 4.03 4.71 -3.08
CA ALA A 52 3.60 3.36 -3.46
C ALA A 52 2.37 3.37 -4.37
N LYS A 53 1.41 4.29 -4.13
CA LYS A 53 0.25 4.48 -5.02
C LYS A 53 0.65 5.03 -6.38
N ALA A 54 1.57 6.01 -6.43
CA ALA A 54 2.04 6.59 -7.67
C ALA A 54 2.86 5.59 -8.51
N SER A 55 3.53 4.64 -7.86
CA SER A 55 4.34 3.61 -8.51
C SER A 55 3.54 2.37 -8.94
N GLN A 56 2.21 2.31 -8.70
CA GLN A 56 1.42 1.21 -9.25
C GLN A 56 1.42 1.32 -10.77
N PRO A 57 1.93 0.30 -11.47
CA PRO A 57 2.02 0.40 -12.92
C PRO A 57 0.61 0.32 -13.51
N THR A 58 0.27 1.31 -14.33
CA THR A 58 -1.06 1.55 -14.90
C THR A 58 -1.40 0.64 -16.10
N TYR A 59 -1.00 -0.64 -16.08
CA TYR A 59 -1.31 -1.55 -17.18
C TYR A 59 -2.65 -2.30 -17.01
N LEU A 60 -3.60 -1.93 -17.87
CA LEU A 60 -4.46 -2.79 -18.69
C LEU A 60 -5.28 -3.96 -18.07
N PHE A 61 -6.61 -3.77 -18.14
CA PHE A 61 -7.69 -4.74 -18.44
C PHE A 61 -7.91 -5.95 -17.52
N LYS A 62 -8.74 -5.76 -16.49
CA LYS A 62 -9.27 -6.86 -15.67
C LYS A 62 -10.52 -7.57 -16.24
N GLU A 63 -10.88 -7.37 -17.52
CA GLU A 63 -11.98 -8.13 -18.17
C GLU A 63 -11.69 -8.71 -19.58
N HIS A 64 -10.50 -8.51 -20.19
CA HIS A 64 -10.26 -8.94 -21.59
C HIS A 64 -9.08 -9.91 -21.82
N LEU A 65 -8.53 -10.52 -20.77
CA LEU A 65 -7.47 -11.54 -20.88
C LEU A 65 -8.01 -12.98 -20.80
N ILE A 66 -9.26 -13.22 -21.20
CA ILE A 66 -9.77 -14.59 -21.47
C ILE A 66 -9.83 -14.88 -22.99
N GLN A 67 -9.75 -13.88 -23.87
CA GLN A 67 -9.96 -14.08 -25.32
C GLN A 67 -8.71 -14.28 -26.20
N LEU A 68 -7.49 -14.10 -25.69
CA LEU A 68 -6.27 -14.22 -26.52
C LEU A 68 -5.53 -15.57 -26.37
N ALA A 69 -6.06 -16.49 -25.58
CA ALA A 69 -5.49 -17.84 -25.43
C ALA A 69 -6.19 -18.89 -26.34
N GLN A 70 -7.06 -18.47 -27.26
CA GLN A 70 -7.83 -19.35 -28.15
C GLN A 70 -7.80 -18.89 -29.63
N ALA A 71 -6.61 -18.61 -30.16
CA ALA A 71 -6.38 -18.51 -31.60
C ALA A 71 -5.24 -19.45 -32.02
#